data_AF-A0A3D0RU47-F1
#
_entry.id   AF-A0A3D0RU47-F1
#
_cell.length_a   1.000
_cell.length_b   1.000
_cell.length_c   1.000
_cell.angle_alpha   90.00
_cell.angle_beta   90.00
_cell.angle_gamma   90.00
#
_symmetry.space_group_name_H-M   'P 1'
#
loop_
_entity.id
_entity.type
_entity.pdbx_description
1 polymer ?
#
loop_
_entity_poly.entity_id
_entity_poly.type
_entity_poly.pdbx_seq_one_letter_code
_entity_poly.pdbx_strand_id
1 'polypeptide(L)' 'MEQWIAGPIITGGRDVSRKWGELMAYAEKRGRPRPVNDSWIAASCLVHDVALATLNVGHFGDFARHEGLQIIAS' A
#
# COMPACT_ATOMS: atom_id res chain seq x y z
N MET A 1 -12.18 15.28 12.69
CA MET A 1 -11.14 14.28 12.42
C MET A 1 -11.18 13.16 13.46
N GLU A 2 -11.18 13.50 14.75
CA GLU A 2 -11.24 12.52 15.85
C GLU A 2 -12.42 11.54 15.77
N GLN A 3 -13.63 12.01 15.39
CA GLN A 3 -14.80 11.14 15.23
C GLN A 3 -14.68 10.05 14.13
N TRP A 4 -13.70 10.19 13.23
CA TRP A 4 -13.47 9.27 12.10
C TRP A 4 -12.27 8.34 12.34
N ILE A 5 -11.47 8.62 13.37
CA ILE A 5 -10.31 7.80 13.74
C ILE A 5 -10.73 6.94 14.92
N ALA A 6 -11.41 5.83 14.61
CA ALA A 6 -11.76 4.80 15.58
C ALA A 6 -10.93 3.54 15.27
N GLY A 7 -9.77 3.42 15.90
CA GLY A 7 -8.91 2.24 15.75
C GLY A 7 -7.40 2.54 15.75
N PRO A 8 -6.57 1.49 15.65
CA PRO A 8 -5.12 1.62 15.62
C PRO A 8 -4.65 2.34 14.34
N ILE A 9 -3.65 3.21 14.50
CA ILE A 9 -2.99 3.91 13.39
C ILE A 9 -1.76 3.12 12.99
N ILE A 10 -1.68 2.73 11.72
CA ILE A 10 -0.48 2.13 11.14
C ILE A 10 0.51 3.25 10.79
N THR A 11 1.69 3.19 11.40
CA THR A 11 2.77 4.17 11.16
C THR A 11 3.77 3.66 10.13
N GLY A 12 4.38 4.56 9.36
CA GLY A 12 5.45 4.26 8.39
C GLY A 12 6.79 3.91 9.04
N GLY A 13 6.83 2.92 9.92
CA GLY A 13 8.04 2.48 10.62
C GLY A 13 9.09 1.87 9.69
N ARG A 14 10.20 1.38 10.27
CA ARG A 14 11.35 0.84 9.53
C ARG A 14 10.96 -0.25 8.53
N ASP A 15 10.11 -1.19 8.91
CA ASP A 15 9.75 -2.32 8.04
C ASP A 15 8.85 -1.90 6.89
N VAL A 16 7.92 -0.97 7.14
CA VAL A 16 7.12 -0.32 6.09
C VAL A 16 8.02 0.45 5.13
N SER A 17 9.01 1.19 5.66
CA SER A 17 9.98 1.94 4.85
C SER A 17 10.82 1.04 3.94
N ARG A 18 11.27 -0.11 4.47
CA ARG A 18 11.99 -1.12 3.68
C ARG A 18 11.09 -1.68 2.58
N LYS A 19 9.87 -2.10 2.93
CA LYS A 19 8.91 -2.64 1.95
C LYS A 19 8.61 -1.61 0.87
N TRP A 20 8.37 -0.35 1.24
CA TRP A 20 8.15 0.75 0.31
C TRP A 20 9.30 0.89 -0.70
N GLY A 21 10.55 0.87 -0.23
CA GLY A 21 11.72 0.92 -1.11
C GLY A 21 11.78 -0.24 -2.10
N GLU A 22 11.45 -1.46 -1.65
CA GLU A 22 11.33 -2.63 -2.54
C GLU A 22 10.25 -2.43 -3.59
N LEU A 23 9.05 -1.96 -3.19
CA LEU A 23 7.94 -1.71 -4.12
C LEU A 23 8.32 -0.70 -5.19
N MET A 24 8.98 0.39 -4.80
CA MET A 24 9.41 1.44 -5.72
C MET A 24 10.48 0.92 -6.69
N ALA A 25 11.49 0.20 -6.20
CA ALA A 25 12.53 -0.39 -7.05
C ALA A 25 11.95 -1.38 -8.08
N TYR A 26 10.98 -2.23 -7.68
CA TYR A 26 10.33 -3.14 -8.61
C TYR A 26 9.41 -2.41 -9.61
N ALA A 27 8.71 -1.37 -9.17
CA ALA A 27 7.89 -0.53 -10.05
C ALA A 27 8.74 0.20 -11.10
N GLU A 28 9.88 0.75 -10.70
CA GLU A 28 10.86 1.37 -11.60
C GLU A 28 11.42 0.36 -12.60
N LYS A 29 11.81 -0.83 -12.14
CA LYS A 29 12.29 -1.91 -13.02
C LYS A 29 11.25 -2.34 -14.06
N ARG A 30 9.95 -2.21 -13.76
CA ARG A 30 8.84 -2.46 -14.69
C ARG A 30 8.54 -1.28 -15.62
N GLY A 31 9.28 -0.17 -15.51
CA GLY A 31 9.08 1.05 -16.30
C GLY A 31 7.81 1.83 -15.92
N ARG A 32 7.27 1.58 -14.72
CA ARG A 32 5.97 2.11 -14.30
C ARG A 32 6.04 2.59 -12.83
N PRO A 33 6.74 3.71 -12.53
CA PRO A 33 6.86 4.24 -11.17
C PRO A 33 5.48 4.51 -10.56
N ARG A 34 5.35 4.37 -9.24
CA ARG A 34 4.06 4.48 -8.53
C ARG A 34 3.96 5.79 -7.75
N PRO A 35 2.75 6.34 -7.57
CA PRO A 35 2.54 7.48 -6.67
C PRO A 35 3.05 7.14 -5.27
N VAL A 36 3.77 8.09 -4.66
CA VAL A 36 4.45 7.87 -3.36
C VAL A 36 3.48 7.49 -2.25
N ASN A 37 2.32 8.16 -2.17
CA ASN A 37 1.34 7.89 -1.11
C ASN A 37 0.67 6.52 -1.27
N ASP A 38 0.31 6.14 -2.50
CA ASP A 38 -0.30 4.84 -2.77
C ASP A 38 0.68 3.69 -2.46
N SER A 39 1.98 3.86 -2.76
CA SER A 39 2.99 2.86 -2.41
C SER A 39 3.24 2.77 -0.90
N TRP A 40 3.14 3.87 -0.14
CA TRP A 40 3.21 3.82 1.33
C TRP A 40 2.00 3.09 1.94
N ILE A 41 0.80 3.32 1.42
CA ILE A 41 -0.41 2.62 1.84
C ILE A 41 -0.26 1.12 1.53
N ALA A 42 0.13 0.76 0.31
CA ALA A 42 0.32 -0.64 -0.09
C ALA A 42 1.40 -1.33 0.75
N ALA A 43 2.55 -0.69 0.99
CA ALA A 43 3.61 -1.21 1.83
C ALA A 43 3.14 -1.45 3.27
N SER A 44 2.32 -0.54 3.81
CA SER A 44 1.74 -0.67 5.15
C SER A 44 0.84 -1.90 5.24
N CYS A 45 -0.09 -2.06 4.28
CA CYS A 45 -0.96 -3.23 4.22
C CYS A 45 -0.18 -4.56 4.12
N LEU A 46 0.84 -4.61 3.25
CA LEU A 46 1.66 -5.80 3.04
C LEU A 46 2.51 -6.18 4.26
N VAL A 47 3.06 -5.19 4.98
CA VAL A 47 3.86 -5.45 6.20
C VAL A 47 3.00 -5.95 7.35
N HIS A 48 1.78 -5.42 7.47
CA HIS A 48 0.86 -5.75 8.55
C HIS A 48 -0.11 -6.88 8.22
N ASP A 49 0.00 -7.48 7.04
CA ASP A 49 -0.86 -8.56 6.54
C ASP A 49 -2.36 -8.24 6.63
N VAL A 50 -2.73 -7.03 6.18
CA VAL A 50 -4.12 -6.57 6.14
C VAL A 50 -4.54 -6.21 4.72
N ALA A 51 -5.82 -6.44 4.40
CA ALA A 51 -6.39 -6.02 3.13
C ALA A 51 -6.63 -4.51 3.08
N LEU A 52 -6.50 -3.92 1.89
CA LEU A 52 -6.81 -2.52 1.65
C LEU A 52 -8.28 -2.38 1.22
N ALA A 53 -9.08 -1.72 2.05
CA ALA A 53 -10.41 -1.24 1.65
C ALA A 53 -10.25 0.07 0.85
N THR A 54 -10.72 0.10 -0.40
CA THR A 54 -10.57 1.31 -1.25
C THR A 54 -11.68 1.43 -2.28
N LEU A 55 -12.06 2.68 -2.58
CA LEU A 55 -12.92 3.02 -3.71
C LEU A 55 -12.13 3.21 -5.02
N ASN A 56 -10.79 3.23 -4.95
CA ASN A 56 -9.90 3.52 -6.08
C ASN A 56 -9.10 2.27 -6.51
N VAL A 57 -9.79 1.18 -6.82
CA VAL A 57 -9.16 -0.13 -7.16
C VAL A 57 -8.08 0.00 -8.23
N GLY A 58 -8.29 0.85 -9.24
CA GLY A 58 -7.34 1.05 -10.34
C GLY A 58 -5.96 1.57 -9.91
N HIS A 59 -5.87 2.29 -8.79
CA HIS A 59 -4.58 2.77 -8.26
C HIS A 59 -3.76 1.64 -7.65
N PHE A 60 -4.43 0.61 -7.14
CA PHE A 60 -3.82 -0.46 -6.37
C PHE A 60 -3.70 -1.79 -7.13
N GLY A 61 -4.23 -1.87 -8.35
CA GLY A 61 -4.25 -3.09 -9.15
C GLY A 61 -2.86 -3.69 -9.44
N ASP A 62 -1.85 -2.85 -9.70
CA ASP A 62 -0.48 -3.33 -9.90
C ASP A 62 0.07 -3.97 -8.62
N PHE A 63 -0.18 -3.35 -7.45
CA PHE A 63 0.22 -3.89 -6.15
C PHE A 63 -0.46 -5.23 -5.85
N ALA A 64 -1.73 -5.38 -6.21
CA ALA A 64 -2.42 -6.66 -6.09
C ALA A 64 -1.80 -7.73 -7.00
N ARG A 65 -1.50 -7.34 -8.26
CA ARG A 65 -1.00 -8.25 -9.28
C ARG A 65 0.42 -8.75 -9.02
N HIS A 66 1.31 -7.88 -8.58
CA HIS A 66 2.74 -8.20 -8.51
C HIS A 66 3.27 -8.37 -7.08
N GLU A 67 2.63 -7.76 -6.09
CA GLU A 67 3.06 -7.78 -4.70
C GLU A 67 2.11 -8.55 -3.78
N GLY A 68 0.95 -9.00 -4.29
CA GLY A 68 -0.02 -9.78 -3.53
C GLY A 68 -0.91 -8.96 -2.60
N LEU A 69 -1.00 -7.64 -2.78
CA LEU A 69 -1.89 -6.78 -2.00
C LEU A 69 -3.35 -7.25 -2.14
N GLN A 70 -3.98 -7.59 -1.02
CA GLN A 70 -5.40 -7.93 -1.00
C GLN A 70 -6.23 -6.65 -1.02
N ILE A 71 -7.23 -6.59 -1.90
CA ILE A 71 -8.12 -5.44 -2.05
C ILE A 71 -9.54 -5.84 -1.71
N ILE A 72 -10.18 -5.06 -0.85
CA ILE A 72 -11.62 -5.12 -0.60
C ILE A 72 -12.24 -3.90 -1.28
N ALA A 73 -13.07 -4.15 -2.28
CA ALA A 73 -13.82 -3.12 -2.98
C ALA A 73 -15.31 -3.24 -2.62
N SER A 74 -16.00 -2.09 -2.56
CA SER A 74 -17.45 -1.97 -2.41
C SER A 74 -18.11 -1.57 -3.71
#